data_AF-A0A0N4T9S1-F1
#
_entry.id   AF-A0A0N4T9S1-F1
#
_cell.length_a   1.000
_cell.length_b   1.000
_cell.length_c   1.000
_cell.angle_alpha   90.00
_cell.angle_beta   90.00
_cell.angle_gamma   90.00
#
_symmetry.space_group_name_H-M   'P 1'
#
loop_
_entity.id
_entity.type
_entity.pdbx_description
1 polymer ?
#
loop_
_entity_poly.entity_id
_entity_poly.type
_entity_poly.pdbx_seq_one_letter_code
_entity_poly.pdbx_strand_id
1 'polypeptide(L)'
;LFIFQAIRNQVIAGEIEHVVIDNLQFLVGLAILNDETANSFERFHQQDRFIGLMRSIATDCMTHITMVVHPRKTNGSEDLDVHHFGGSGRVTQEADNVFAIQRRRDEADRRRFRKFLYILKNRYGQRKVEDDMIEMIFQPATYTHTLIDLSSTTGPTSSSSK
;
A
#
# COMPACT_ATOMS: atom_id res chain seq x y z
N LEU A 1 11.14 16.39 10.64
CA LEU A 1 11.54 17.50 9.73
C LEU A 1 12.89 17.24 9.06
N PHE A 2 13.92 16.77 9.79
CA PHE A 2 15.25 16.47 9.24
C PHE A 2 15.23 15.44 8.08
N ILE A 3 14.58 14.30 8.27
CA ILE A 3 14.50 13.23 7.24
C ILE A 3 13.88 13.74 5.94
N PHE A 4 12.80 14.52 6.04
CA PHE A 4 12.17 15.14 4.87
C PHE A 4 13.15 16.03 4.09
N GLN A 5 13.89 16.91 4.78
CA GLN A 5 14.86 17.79 4.12
C GLN A 5 15.99 16.99 3.47
N ALA A 6 16.47 15.95 4.13
CA ALA A 6 17.50 15.07 3.57
C ALA A 6 17.01 14.39 2.27
N ILE A 7 15.79 13.81 2.28
CA ILE A 7 15.21 13.20 1.08
C ILE A 7 15.05 14.24 -0.03
N ARG A 8 14.47 15.40 0.27
CA ARG A 8 14.24 16.46 -0.73
C ARG A 8 15.53 16.98 -1.35
N ASN A 9 16.55 17.25 -0.52
CA ASN A 9 17.85 17.72 -1.00
C ASN A 9 18.49 16.69 -1.93
N GLN A 10 18.41 15.40 -1.58
CA GLN A 10 18.97 14.33 -2.40
C GLN A 10 18.19 14.12 -3.70
N VAL A 11 16.86 14.26 -3.67
CA VAL A 11 16.02 14.21 -4.87
C VAL A 11 16.42 15.30 -5.86
N ILE A 12 16.60 16.53 -5.37
CA ILE A 12 16.97 17.67 -6.22
C ILE A 12 18.41 17.54 -6.73
N ALA A 13 19.36 17.27 -5.84
CA ALA A 13 20.78 17.23 -6.19
C ALA A 13 21.15 16.02 -7.06
N GLY A 14 20.46 14.90 -6.88
CA GLY A 14 20.70 13.66 -7.61
C GLY A 14 19.72 13.38 -8.74
N GLU A 15 18.81 14.30 -9.04
CA GLU A 15 17.76 14.14 -10.07
C GLU A 15 17.00 12.81 -9.94
N ILE A 16 16.62 12.46 -8.70
CA ILE A 16 16.01 11.16 -8.40
C ILE A 16 14.57 11.13 -8.90
N GLU A 17 14.30 10.20 -9.81
CA GLU A 17 12.97 9.99 -10.38
C GLU A 17 12.07 9.08 -9.53
N HIS A 18 12.64 8.19 -8.69
CA HIS A 18 11.87 7.27 -7.86
C HIS A 18 12.46 7.09 -6.47
N VAL A 19 11.65 7.36 -5.45
CA VAL A 19 12.00 7.10 -4.04
C VAL A 19 11.10 5.99 -3.50
N VAL A 20 11.70 5.00 -2.85
CA VAL A 20 11.00 3.94 -2.12
C VAL A 20 11.25 4.10 -0.63
N ILE A 21 10.19 4.23 0.15
CA ILE A 21 10.22 4.32 1.61
C ILE A 21 9.61 3.06 2.18
N ASP A 22 10.45 2.17 2.70
CA ASP A 22 9.99 0.96 3.37
C ASP A 22 9.75 1.22 4.87
N ASN A 23 8.59 0.79 5.32
CA ASN A 23 8.05 0.91 6.67
C ASN A 23 7.93 2.34 7.20
N LEU A 24 6.89 3.04 6.72
CA LEU A 24 6.52 4.38 7.20
C LEU A 24 6.38 4.47 8.73
N GLN A 25 5.80 3.45 9.37
CA GLN A 25 5.61 3.44 10.82
C GLN A 25 6.94 3.50 11.58
N PHE A 26 7.94 2.76 11.12
CA PHE A 26 9.26 2.77 11.73
C PHE A 26 9.94 4.13 11.53
N LEU A 27 9.88 4.68 10.31
CA LEU A 27 10.48 5.98 9.99
C LEU A 27 9.89 7.13 10.84
N VAL A 28 8.57 7.16 10.99
CA VAL A 28 7.87 8.13 11.84
C VAL A 28 8.18 7.87 13.32
N GLY A 29 8.27 6.59 13.72
CA GLY A 29 8.68 6.21 15.07
C GLY A 29 10.06 6.75 15.44
N LEU A 30 11.07 6.61 14.56
CA LEU A 30 12.41 7.14 14.76
C LEU A 30 12.42 8.67 14.92
N ALA A 31 11.57 9.38 14.16
CA ALA A 31 11.46 10.83 14.27
C ALA A 31 10.86 11.31 15.60
N ILE A 32 10.18 10.40 16.33
CA ILE A 32 9.49 10.65 17.59
C ILE A 32 10.31 10.11 18.79
N LEU A 33 11.39 9.35 18.57
CA LEU A 33 12.19 8.75 19.66
C LEU A 33 12.79 9.75 20.66
N ASN A 34 12.79 11.05 20.36
CA ASN A 34 13.21 12.09 21.30
C ASN A 34 12.06 12.58 22.21
N ASP A 35 10.86 12.01 22.08
CA ASP A 35 9.67 12.38 22.84
C ASP A 35 9.01 11.13 23.43
N GLU A 36 9.47 10.74 24.62
CA GLU A 36 8.95 9.59 25.38
C GLU A 36 7.47 9.76 25.78
N THR A 37 6.91 10.97 25.65
CA THR A 37 5.50 11.28 25.98
C THR A 37 4.55 11.12 24.80
N ALA A 38 5.08 10.88 23.60
CA ALA A 38 4.28 10.87 22.38
C ALA A 38 3.29 9.70 22.33
N ASN A 39 2.02 10.05 22.53
CA ASN A 39 0.90 9.11 22.49
C ASN A 39 0.65 8.59 21.06
N SER A 40 -0.15 7.51 20.93
CA SER A 40 -0.48 6.93 19.63
C SER A 40 -1.13 7.92 18.65
N PHE A 41 -1.84 8.93 19.15
CA PHE A 41 -2.52 9.95 18.36
C PHE A 41 -1.53 10.90 17.66
N GLU A 42 -0.50 11.35 18.38
CA GLU A 42 0.59 12.16 17.81
C GLU A 42 1.37 11.40 16.74
N ARG A 43 1.57 10.09 16.90
CA ARG A 43 2.20 9.25 15.86
C ARG A 43 1.39 9.25 14.57
N PHE A 44 0.05 9.21 14.64
CA PHE A 44 -0.80 9.30 13.43
C PHE A 44 -0.72 10.67 12.77
N HIS A 45 -0.72 11.75 13.56
CA HIS A 45 -0.55 13.09 13.00
C HIS A 45 0.80 13.31 12.35
N GLN A 46 1.88 12.76 12.92
CA GLN A 46 3.21 12.83 12.30
C GLN A 46 3.28 11.98 11.02
N GLN A 47 2.61 10.82 11.00
CA GLN A 47 2.48 10.00 9.80
C GLN A 47 1.79 10.79 8.67
N ASP A 48 0.64 11.37 8.97
CA ASP A 48 -0.13 12.21 8.04
C ASP A 48 0.68 13.40 7.52
N ARG A 49 1.39 14.09 8.42
CA ARG A 49 2.26 15.21 8.05
C ARG A 49 3.39 14.76 7.14
N PHE A 50 4.02 13.63 7.46
CA PHE A 50 5.11 13.10 6.64
C PHE A 50 4.63 12.73 5.23
N ILE A 51 3.44 12.18 5.10
CA ILE A 51 2.82 11.87 3.80
C ILE A 51 2.57 13.14 2.99
N GLY A 52 2.02 14.19 3.62
CA GLY A 52 1.84 15.48 2.94
C GLY A 52 3.16 16.08 2.44
N LEU A 53 4.24 15.91 3.20
CA LEU A 53 5.58 16.33 2.78
C LEU A 53 6.13 15.47 1.63
N MET A 54 5.86 14.17 1.60
CA MET A 54 6.24 13.32 0.45
C MET A 54 5.42 13.67 -0.80
N ARG A 55 4.13 13.99 -0.63
CA ARG A 55 3.26 14.46 -1.72
C ARG A 55 3.80 15.76 -2.35
N SER A 56 4.31 16.69 -1.54
CA SER A 56 4.91 17.91 -2.09
C SER A 56 6.17 17.61 -2.90
N ILE A 57 7.05 16.69 -2.46
CA ILE A 57 8.21 16.25 -3.27
C ILE A 57 7.74 15.67 -4.60
N ALA A 58 6.75 14.78 -4.57
CA ALA A 58 6.24 14.15 -5.79
C ALA A 58 5.72 15.17 -6.81
N THR A 59 5.08 16.23 -6.32
CA THR A 59 4.47 17.27 -7.15
C THR A 59 5.50 18.29 -7.63
N ASP A 60 6.34 18.79 -6.74
CA ASP A 60 7.28 19.89 -7.01
C ASP A 60 8.52 19.40 -7.79
N CYS A 61 8.94 18.16 -7.57
CA CYS A 61 10.16 17.59 -8.16
C CYS A 61 9.87 16.55 -9.25
N MET A 62 8.60 16.28 -9.54
CA MET A 62 8.18 15.26 -10.52
C MET A 62 8.71 13.84 -10.21
N THR A 63 8.99 13.57 -8.93
CA THR A 63 9.52 12.28 -8.45
C THR A 63 8.39 11.32 -8.09
N HIS A 64 8.47 10.07 -8.55
CA HIS A 64 7.56 9.03 -8.09
C HIS A 64 7.91 8.61 -6.66
N ILE A 65 6.92 8.55 -5.76
CA ILE A 65 7.11 8.10 -4.38
C ILE A 65 6.34 6.81 -4.16
N THR A 66 7.03 5.74 -3.79
CA THR A 66 6.43 4.50 -3.31
C THR A 66 6.67 4.37 -1.82
N MET A 67 5.61 4.08 -1.07
CA MET A 67 5.68 4.03 0.39
C MET A 67 4.99 2.78 0.90
N VAL A 68 5.69 2.01 1.73
CA VAL A 68 5.17 0.80 2.37
C VAL A 68 4.57 1.16 3.71
N VAL A 69 3.29 0.87 3.88
CA VAL A 69 2.54 1.15 5.11
C VAL A 69 1.90 -0.14 5.59
N HIS A 70 2.19 -0.51 6.85
CA HIS A 70 1.53 -1.67 7.45
C HIS A 70 0.06 -1.33 7.82
N PRO A 71 -0.91 -2.21 7.53
CA PRO A 71 -2.29 -2.01 8.00
C PRO A 71 -2.35 -2.10 9.53
N ARG A 72 -3.38 -1.51 10.13
CA ARG A 72 -3.63 -1.72 11.57
C ARG A 72 -4.00 -3.18 11.81
N LYS A 73 -3.70 -3.68 13.01
CA LYS A 73 -4.17 -5.00 13.44
C LYS A 73 -5.71 -4.99 13.44
N THR A 74 -6.33 -5.71 12.52
CA THR A 74 -7.76 -6.00 12.52
C THR A 74 -8.00 -7.34 13.22
N ASN A 75 -9.24 -7.59 13.63
CA ASN A 75 -9.63 -8.85 14.24
C ASN A 75 -9.75 -9.94 13.17
N GLY A 76 -8.62 -10.42 12.64
CA GLY A 76 -8.38 -11.75 12.06
C GLY A 76 -9.17 -12.25 10.84
N SER A 77 -10.32 -11.68 10.48
CA SER A 77 -11.23 -12.25 9.46
C SER A 77 -11.72 -11.26 8.41
N GLU A 78 -11.43 -9.98 8.53
CA GLU A 78 -11.90 -8.95 7.59
C GLU A 78 -10.90 -8.71 6.46
N ASP A 79 -11.46 -8.45 5.27
CA ASP A 79 -10.70 -8.10 4.08
C ASP A 79 -10.07 -6.72 4.25
N LEU A 80 -8.82 -6.56 3.80
CA LEU A 80 -8.14 -5.27 3.85
C LEU A 80 -8.80 -4.30 2.87
N ASP A 81 -9.78 -3.56 3.38
CA ASP A 81 -10.27 -2.33 2.79
C ASP A 81 -9.34 -1.13 3.06
N VAL A 82 -9.50 -0.06 2.27
CA VAL A 82 -8.84 1.26 2.35
C VAL A 82 -8.84 1.82 3.78
N HIS A 83 -9.90 1.56 4.54
CA HIS A 83 -10.05 2.02 5.92
C HIS A 83 -9.09 1.37 6.93
N HIS A 84 -8.43 0.25 6.55
CA HIS A 84 -7.47 -0.45 7.41
C HIS A 84 -6.05 0.15 7.38
N PHE A 85 -5.79 1.12 6.49
CA PHE A 85 -4.49 1.74 6.30
C PHE A 85 -4.40 3.12 6.98
N GLY A 86 -4.01 3.15 8.26
CA GLY A 86 -3.69 4.38 9.00
C GLY A 86 -4.90 5.10 9.62
N GLY A 87 -4.67 5.79 10.75
CA GLY A 87 -5.71 6.27 11.68
C GLY A 87 -6.70 7.33 11.23
N SER A 88 -6.47 7.98 10.10
CA SER A 88 -7.26 9.15 9.66
C SER A 88 -7.77 9.04 8.22
N GLY A 89 -7.44 7.97 7.48
CA GLY A 89 -7.73 7.85 6.04
C GLY A 89 -6.94 8.84 5.16
N ARG A 90 -6.11 9.72 5.73
CA ARG A 90 -5.37 10.74 4.97
C ARG A 90 -4.29 10.14 4.09
N VAL A 91 -3.67 9.04 4.53
CA VAL A 91 -2.70 8.26 3.73
C VAL A 91 -3.28 7.88 2.38
N THR A 92 -4.51 7.35 2.38
CA THR A 92 -5.17 6.85 1.18
C THR A 92 -5.83 7.98 0.38
N GLN A 93 -6.15 9.13 1.00
CA GLN A 93 -6.59 10.33 0.30
C GLN A 93 -5.49 10.97 -0.55
N GLU A 94 -4.29 11.14 0.03
CA GLU A 94 -3.15 11.78 -0.64
C GLU A 94 -2.53 10.89 -1.73
N ALA A 95 -2.51 9.57 -1.53
CA ALA A 95 -1.94 8.62 -2.49
C ALA A 95 -2.72 8.61 -3.82
N ASP A 96 -2.01 8.59 -4.96
CA ASP A 96 -2.66 8.43 -6.27
C ASP A 96 -3.10 6.98 -6.49
N ASN A 97 -2.29 6.02 -6.03
CA ASN A 97 -2.55 4.60 -6.12
C ASN A 97 -2.43 3.97 -4.74
N VAL A 98 -3.30 3.02 -4.43
CA VAL A 98 -3.25 2.22 -3.21
C VAL A 98 -3.35 0.76 -3.60
N PHE A 99 -2.28 0.01 -3.29
CA PHE A 99 -2.21 -1.43 -3.48
C PHE A 99 -2.19 -2.12 -2.12
N ALA A 100 -2.92 -3.23 -2.02
CA ALA A 100 -2.88 -4.09 -0.85
C ALA A 100 -2.49 -5.51 -1.27
N ILE A 101 -1.68 -6.17 -0.45
CA ILE A 101 -1.37 -7.58 -0.62
C ILE A 101 -2.05 -8.33 0.52
N GLN A 102 -2.97 -9.24 0.19
CA GLN A 102 -3.64 -10.07 1.19
C GLN A 102 -3.30 -11.54 0.98
N ARG A 103 -3.31 -12.28 2.09
CA ARG A 103 -3.13 -13.73 2.10
C ARG A 103 -4.45 -14.35 2.53
N ARG A 104 -5.00 -15.22 1.69
CA ARG A 104 -6.28 -15.92 1.89
C ARG A 104 -6.04 -17.41 2.06
N ARG A 105 -6.90 -18.08 2.81
CA ARG A 105 -6.95 -19.55 2.77
C ARG A 105 -7.56 -19.97 1.45
N ASP A 106 -7.01 -21.01 0.85
CA ASP A 106 -7.61 -21.62 -0.33
C ASP A 106 -8.94 -22.30 0.07
N GLU A 107 -9.99 -22.06 -0.72
CA GLU A 107 -11.31 -22.64 -0.49
C GLU A 107 -11.32 -24.15 -0.70
N ALA A 108 -10.54 -24.65 -1.67
CA ALA A 108 -10.44 -26.06 -1.99
C ALA A 108 -9.52 -26.81 -1.02
N ASP A 109 -8.45 -26.16 -0.55
CA ASP A 109 -7.53 -26.72 0.44
C ASP A 109 -7.17 -25.70 1.52
N ARG A 110 -7.92 -25.71 2.64
CA ARG A 110 -7.73 -24.78 3.76
C ARG A 110 -6.36 -24.86 4.45
N ARG A 111 -5.51 -25.84 4.14
CA ARG A 111 -4.11 -25.90 4.61
C ARG A 111 -3.20 -25.00 3.79
N ARG A 112 -3.60 -24.68 2.55
CA ARG A 112 -2.88 -23.79 1.65
C ARG A 112 -3.36 -22.36 1.79
N PHE A 113 -2.47 -21.46 1.43
CA PHE A 113 -2.78 -20.05 1.37
C PHE A 113 -2.40 -19.52 0.00
N ARG A 114 -3.27 -18.67 -0.53
CA ARG A 114 -3.08 -17.92 -1.76
C ARG A 114 -2.80 -16.47 -1.40
N LYS A 115 -2.09 -15.76 -2.27
CA LYS A 115 -1.74 -14.35 -2.07
C LYS A 115 -2.30 -13.56 -3.23
N PHE A 116 -2.93 -12.44 -2.95
CA PHE A 116 -3.61 -11.61 -3.94
C PHE A 116 -3.17 -10.15 -3.83
N LEU A 117 -3.11 -9.48 -4.98
CA LEU A 117 -2.84 -8.06 -5.11
C LEU A 117 -4.16 -7.33 -5.41
N TYR A 118 -4.55 -6.43 -4.52
CA TYR A 118 -5.74 -5.62 -4.64
C TYR A 118 -5.35 -4.21 -5.06
N ILE A 119 -6.07 -3.66 -6.02
CA ILE A 119 -5.98 -2.26 -6.44
C ILE A 119 -7.16 -1.53 -5.80
N LEU A 120 -6.93 -1.01 -4.59
CA LEU A 120 -7.96 -0.34 -3.79
C LEU A 120 -8.21 1.10 -4.26
N LYS A 121 -7.19 1.72 -4.87
CA LYS A 121 -7.29 3.05 -5.48
C LYS A 121 -6.40 3.14 -6.70
N ASN A 122 -6.94 3.76 -7.74
CA ASN A 122 -6.20 4.24 -8.89
C ASN A 122 -6.81 5.59 -9.32
N ARG A 123 -6.11 6.70 -9.12
CA ARG A 123 -6.64 8.05 -9.42
C ARG A 123 -6.84 8.27 -10.92
N TYR A 124 -5.97 7.69 -11.75
CA TYR A 124 -5.92 7.96 -13.19
C TYR A 124 -6.47 6.81 -14.05
N GLY A 125 -6.71 5.64 -13.46
CA GLY A 125 -7.31 4.48 -14.09
C GLY A 125 -8.76 4.28 -13.67
N GLN A 126 -9.55 3.68 -14.56
CA GLN A 126 -10.98 3.43 -14.31
C GLN A 126 -11.23 2.09 -13.59
N ARG A 127 -10.25 1.19 -13.55
CA ARG A 127 -10.40 -0.16 -12.98
C ARG A 127 -9.78 -0.24 -11.59
N LYS A 128 -10.63 -0.51 -10.61
CA LYS A 128 -10.21 -1.03 -9.30
C LYS A 128 -10.34 -2.55 -9.30
N VAL A 129 -9.59 -3.19 -8.42
CA VAL A 129 -9.63 -4.63 -8.19
C VAL A 129 -9.67 -4.82 -6.68
N GLU A 130 -10.87 -4.94 -6.14
CA GLU A 130 -11.14 -5.04 -4.70
C GLU A 130 -11.45 -6.49 -4.28
N ASP A 131 -11.27 -7.45 -5.19
CA ASP A 131 -11.48 -8.89 -5.04
C ASP A 131 -10.22 -9.70 -5.44
N ASP A 132 -10.32 -11.03 -5.30
CA ASP A 132 -9.23 -11.99 -5.50
C ASP A 132 -8.91 -12.24 -6.99
N MET A 133 -9.00 -11.20 -7.83
CA MET A 133 -8.80 -11.31 -9.29
C MET A 133 -7.33 -11.36 -9.71
N ILE A 134 -6.41 -10.76 -8.96
CA ILE A 134 -4.97 -10.77 -9.30
C ILE A 134 -4.23 -11.63 -8.29
N GLU A 135 -3.99 -12.88 -8.65
CA GLU A 135 -3.23 -13.82 -7.81
C GLU A 135 -1.72 -13.63 -7.97
N MET A 136 -1.00 -13.67 -6.86
CA MET A 136 0.45 -13.62 -6.77
C MET A 136 1.03 -15.01 -6.49
N ILE A 137 1.56 -15.68 -7.51
CA ILE A 137 2.20 -17.00 -7.37
C ILE A 137 3.68 -16.83 -7.12
N PHE A 138 4.15 -17.25 -5.95
CA PHE A 138 5.58 -17.21 -5.61
C PHE A 138 6.37 -18.26 -6.40
N GLN A 139 7.50 -17.84 -6.97
CA GLN A 139 8.42 -18.66 -7.74
C GLN A 139 9.71 -18.90 -6.92
N PRO A 140 9.88 -20.09 -6.30
CA PRO A 140 11.04 -20.34 -5.42
C PRO A 140 12.38 -20.29 -6.14
N ALA A 141 12.41 -20.59 -7.44
CA ALA A 141 13.63 -20.57 -8.23
C ALA A 141 14.20 -19.16 -8.43
N THR A 142 13.34 -18.13 -8.44
CA THR A 142 13.70 -16.75 -8.74
C THR A 142 13.44 -15.79 -7.59
N TYR A 143 12.78 -16.25 -6.52
CA TYR A 143 12.31 -15.42 -5.41
C TYR A 143 11.40 -14.27 -5.84
N THR A 144 10.66 -14.45 -6.94
CA THR A 144 9.71 -13.45 -7.48
C THR A 144 8.26 -13.92 -7.32
N HIS A 145 7.31 -13.01 -7.56
CA HIS A 145 5.91 -13.37 -7.73
C HIS A 145 5.51 -13.16 -9.19
N THR A 146 4.76 -14.10 -9.75
CA THR A 146 4.04 -13.93 -11.01
C THR A 146 2.63 -13.46 -10.71
N LEU A 147 2.17 -12.40 -11.39
CA LEU A 147 0.80 -11.91 -11.29
C LEU A 147 -0.07 -12.60 -12.34
N ILE A 148 -1.20 -13.18 -11.91
CA ILE A 148 -2.17 -13.86 -12.78
C ILE A 148 -3.51 -13.13 -12.68
N ASP A 149 -4.01 -12.60 -13.79
CA ASP A 149 -5.35 -11.99 -13.87
C ASP A 149 -6.42 -13.05 -14.15
N LEU A 150 -7.17 -13.41 -13.12
CA LEU A 150 -8.24 -14.41 -13.14
C LEU A 150 -9.56 -13.88 -13.74
N SER A 151 -9.68 -12.58 -13.99
CA SER A 151 -10.90 -11.99 -14.59
C SER A 151 -11.16 -12.49 -16.01
N SER A 152 -10.13 -12.99 -16.68
CA SER A 152 -10.22 -13.61 -18.01
C SER A 152 -10.70 -15.07 -17.99
N THR A 153 -10.78 -15.71 -16.81
CA THR A 153 -11.06 -17.15 -16.67
C THR A 153 -12.55 -17.43 -16.42
N THR A 154 -13.34 -16.43 -16.06
CA THR A 154 -14.81 -16.53 -16.06
C THR A 154 -15.32 -16.45 -17.50
N GLY A 155 -15.50 -17.61 -18.13
CA GLY A 155 -16.25 -17.72 -19.39
C GLY A 155 -17.70 -17.19 -19.23
N PRO A 156 -18.44 -16.96 -20.33
CA PRO A 156 -19.78 -16.41 -20.26
C PRO A 156 -20.65 -17.32 -19.40
N THR A 157 -21.20 -16.76 -18.31
CA THR A 157 -22.26 -17.40 -17.56
C THR A 157 -23.42 -17.59 -18.52
N SER A 158 -23.73 -18.83 -18.85
CA SER A 158 -24.93 -19.18 -19.60
C SER A 158 -26.13 -18.69 -18.77
N SER A 159 -26.69 -17.56 -19.16
CA SER A 159 -27.97 -17.07 -18.66
C SER A 159 -29.01 -18.12 -19.01
N SER A 160 -29.34 -18.98 -18.06
CA SER A 160 -30.48 -19.87 -18.15
C SER A 160 -31.71 -19.00 -17.91
N SER A 161 -32.37 -18.60 -18.99
CA SER A 161 -33.71 -18.03 -18.94
C SER A 161 -34.67 -19.02 -18.29
N LYS A 162 -35.31 -18.61 -17.20
CA LYS A 162 -36.69 -18.97 -16.85
C LYS A 162 -37.34 -17.79 -16.16
#